data_AF-A0A3D5BCT6-F1
#
_entry.id   AF-A0A3D5BCT6-F1
#
_cell.length_a   1.000
_cell.length_b   1.000
_cell.length_c   1.000
_cell.angle_alpha   90.00
_cell.angle_beta   90.00
_cell.angle_gamma   90.00
#
_symmetry.space_group_name_H-M   'P 1'
#
loop_
_entity.id
_entity.type
_entity.pdbx_description
1 polymer ?
#
loop_
_entity_poly.entity_id
_entity_poly.type
_entity_poly.pdbx_seq_one_letter_code
_entity_poly.pdbx_strand_id
1 'polypeptide(L)'
;MENKDNLTDDMIPYVEFADNANERTPCVLVLDCSGSMRGEPIKQLNAGLKALEQELKDDIDASSRVQILIVKACGKEDEGEVASDWV
;
A
#
# COMPACT_ATOMS: atom_id res chain seq x y z
N MET A 1 30.24 31.09 6.94
CA MET A 1 29.88 29.66 6.98
C MET A 1 29.12 29.47 8.28
N GLU A 2 27.81 29.39 8.18
CA GLU A 2 26.90 29.26 9.32
C GLU A 2 26.03 28.05 8.99
N ASN A 3 26.02 27.07 9.90
CA ASN A 3 25.41 25.75 9.71
C ASN A 3 23.90 25.88 9.47
N LYS A 4 23.45 25.36 8.33
CA LYS A 4 22.04 25.19 7.98
C LYS A 4 21.55 23.83 8.46
N ASP A 5 21.24 23.73 9.74
CA ASP A 5 20.45 22.61 10.28
C ASP A 5 19.15 23.17 10.87
N ASN A 6 18.30 23.76 10.01
CA ASN A 6 16.94 24.15 10.37
C ASN A 6 16.00 22.96 10.16
N LEU A 7 15.95 22.06 11.15
CA LEU A 7 15.07 20.88 11.19
C LEU A 7 13.65 21.19 11.71
N THR A 8 13.23 22.46 11.77
CA THR A 8 11.99 22.84 12.49
C THR A 8 10.97 23.64 11.68
N ASP A 9 11.14 23.86 10.37
CA ASP A 9 10.24 24.72 9.59
C ASP A 9 9.47 24.02 8.46
N ASP A 10 9.73 22.72 8.21
CA ASP A 10 8.97 21.90 7.26
C ASP A 10 8.05 20.89 7.95
N MET A 11 7.53 21.22 9.15
CA MET A 11 6.32 20.53 9.63
C MET A 11 5.18 20.89 8.68
N ILE A 12 4.76 19.90 7.88
CA ILE A 12 3.66 19.96 6.94
C ILE A 12 2.52 20.79 7.55
N PRO A 13 2.16 21.93 6.95
CA PRO A 13 1.18 22.83 7.52
C PRO A 13 -0.14 22.08 7.64
N TYR A 14 -0.65 22.07 8.86
CA TYR A 14 -2.03 21.81 9.28
C TYR A 14 -2.94 21.47 8.08
N VAL A 15 -3.05 20.18 7.77
CA VAL A 15 -4.08 19.68 6.86
C VAL A 15 -5.41 20.06 7.50
N GLU A 16 -6.03 21.12 6.99
CA GLU A 16 -7.42 21.43 7.28
C GLU A 16 -8.23 20.18 6.94
N PHE A 17 -8.91 19.63 7.94
CA PHE A 17 -9.87 18.55 7.79
C PHE A 17 -11.05 19.08 6.95
N ALA A 18 -10.86 19.11 5.64
CA ALA A 18 -11.94 19.26 4.68
C ALA A 18 -12.75 17.96 4.70
N ASP A 19 -14.06 18.09 4.94
CA ASP A 19 -15.07 17.04 5.11
C ASP A 19 -15.01 15.93 4.04
N ASN A 20 -14.18 14.91 4.28
CA ASN A 20 -14.37 13.58 3.72
C ASN A 20 -14.36 12.57 4.87
N ALA A 21 -15.53 12.44 5.51
CA ALA A 21 -15.75 11.72 6.77
C ALA A 21 -15.75 10.18 6.64
N ASN A 22 -14.91 9.63 5.77
CA ASN A 22 -14.47 8.24 5.89
C ASN A 22 -12.96 8.27 6.02
N GLU A 23 -12.46 8.15 7.25
CA GLU A 23 -11.06 7.84 7.51
C GLU A 23 -10.72 6.56 6.75
N ARG A 24 -10.03 6.71 5.63
CA ARG A 24 -9.61 5.57 4.84
C ARG A 24 -8.44 4.91 5.57
N THR A 25 -8.56 3.63 5.89
CA THR A 25 -7.49 2.82 6.49
C THR A 25 -6.53 2.39 5.37
N PRO A 26 -5.27 2.88 5.37
CA PRO A 26 -4.28 2.44 4.40
C PRO A 26 -3.81 1.03 4.74
N CYS A 27 -3.85 0.14 3.75
CA CYS A 27 -3.33 -1.22 3.83
C CYS A 27 -2.27 -1.42 2.74
N VAL A 28 -1.04 -1.75 3.14
CA VAL A 28 0.07 -1.99 2.20
C VAL A 28 0.36 -3.47 2.15
N LEU A 29 0.22 -4.07 0.97
CA LEU A 29 0.56 -5.47 0.70
C LEU A 29 1.94 -5.53 0.05
N VAL A 30 2.94 -6.00 0.79
CA VAL A 30 4.29 -6.25 0.26
C VAL A 30 4.39 -7.72 -0.11
N LEU A 31 4.45 -8.00 -1.41
CA LEU A 31 4.31 -9.35 -1.97
C LEU A 31 5.65 -9.84 -2.53
N ASP A 32 6.14 -10.96 -2.00
CA ASP A 32 7.28 -11.65 -2.58
C ASP A 32 6.93 -12.18 -3.98
N CYS A 33 7.70 -11.76 -4.97
CA CYS A 33 7.60 -12.18 -6.37
C CYS A 33 8.94 -12.77 -6.87
N SER A 34 9.80 -13.20 -5.94
CA SER A 34 11.12 -13.75 -6.22
C SER A 34 11.06 -15.11 -6.95
N GLY A 35 12.23 -15.61 -7.36
CA GLY A 35 12.32 -16.86 -8.12
C GLY A 35 11.76 -18.09 -7.40
N SER A 36 11.78 -18.11 -6.07
CA SER A 36 11.22 -19.20 -5.24
C SER A 36 9.69 -19.27 -5.28
N MET A 37 9.03 -18.15 -5.63
CA MET A 37 7.57 -18.08 -5.71
C MET A 37 7.00 -18.79 -6.95
N ARG A 38 7.85 -19.16 -7.91
CA ARG A 38 7.43 -19.82 -9.15
C ARG A 38 6.67 -21.13 -8.87
N GLY A 39 5.61 -21.36 -9.65
CA GLY A 39 4.82 -22.58 -9.57
C GLY A 39 3.63 -22.43 -8.62
N GLU A 40 3.56 -23.28 -7.61
CA GLU A 40 2.41 -23.32 -6.69
C GLU A 40 2.32 -22.10 -5.75
N PRO A 41 3.40 -21.57 -5.16
CA PRO A 41 3.31 -20.45 -4.23
C PRO A 41 2.67 -19.20 -4.84
N ILE A 42 3.08 -18.79 -6.06
CA ILE A 42 2.48 -17.63 -6.73
C ILE A 42 1.02 -17.87 -7.14
N LYS A 43 0.61 -19.12 -7.41
CA LYS A 43 -0.81 -19.44 -7.69
C LYS A 43 -1.66 -19.24 -6.44
N GLN A 44 -1.17 -19.70 -5.29
CA GLN A 44 -1.85 -19.53 -4.01
C GLN A 44 -1.93 -18.04 -3.63
N LEU A 45 -0.85 -17.29 -3.84
CA LEU A 45 -0.85 -15.84 -3.64
C LEU A 45 -1.93 -15.16 -4.49
N ASN A 46 -1.98 -15.46 -5.79
CA ASN A 46 -2.99 -14.90 -6.69
C ASN A 46 -4.43 -15.31 -6.30
N ALA A 47 -4.62 -16.53 -5.79
CA ALA A 47 -5.91 -16.96 -5.28
C ALA A 47 -6.32 -16.17 -4.02
N GLY A 48 -5.38 -15.94 -3.11
CA GLY A 48 -5.58 -15.11 -1.91
C GLY A 48 -5.92 -13.67 -2.23
N LEU A 49 -5.25 -13.06 -3.21
CA LEU A 49 -5.56 -11.68 -3.66
C LEU A 49 -6.98 -11.57 -4.22
N LYS A 50 -7.45 -12.57 -4.98
CA LYS A 50 -8.83 -12.61 -5.47
C LYS A 50 -9.85 -12.79 -4.36
N ALA A 51 -9.54 -13.61 -3.35
CA ALA A 51 -10.38 -13.77 -2.18
C ALA A 51 -10.49 -12.45 -1.40
N LEU A 52 -9.36 -11.77 -1.15
CA LEU A 52 -9.32 -10.46 -0.50
C LEU A 52 -10.13 -9.42 -1.28
N GLU A 53 -9.98 -9.36 -2.60
CA GLU A 53 -10.76 -8.46 -3.46
C GLU A 53 -12.28 -8.71 -3.31
N GLN A 54 -12.69 -9.97 -3.31
CA GLN A 54 -14.09 -10.36 -3.17
C GLN A 54 -14.63 -10.00 -1.79
N GLU A 55 -13.90 -10.33 -0.72
CA GLU A 55 -14.30 -10.02 0.66
C GLU A 55 -14.42 -8.51 0.90
N LEU A 56 -13.50 -7.71 0.33
CA LEU A 56 -13.59 -6.26 0.42
C LEU A 56 -14.80 -5.70 -0.33
N LYS A 57 -15.14 -6.26 -1.49
CA LYS A 57 -16.29 -5.81 -2.28
C LYS A 57 -17.63 -6.19 -1.64
N ASP A 58 -17.67 -7.33 -0.96
CA ASP A 58 -18.89 -7.83 -0.30
C ASP A 58 -19.17 -7.10 1.02
N ASP A 59 -18.16 -6.46 1.62
CA ASP A 59 -18.29 -5.62 2.80
C ASP A 59 -18.38 -4.12 2.43
N ILE A 60 -19.57 -3.54 2.58
CA ILE A 60 -19.87 -2.14 2.24
C ILE A 60 -19.05 -1.16 3.10
N ASP A 61 -18.79 -1.52 4.36
CA ASP A 61 -18.01 -0.68 5.26
C ASP A 61 -16.52 -0.79 4.94
N ALA A 62 -16.00 -1.98 4.65
CA ALA A 62 -14.61 -2.17 4.29
C ALA A 62 -14.29 -1.59 2.90
N SER A 63 -15.13 -1.81 1.88
CA SER A 63 -14.92 -1.25 0.53
C SER A 63 -14.90 0.28 0.49
N SER A 64 -15.61 0.95 1.40
CA SER A 64 -15.65 2.42 1.45
C SER A 64 -14.56 3.05 2.32
N ARG A 65 -13.82 2.22 3.08
CA ARG A 65 -12.82 2.68 4.06
C ARG A 65 -11.43 2.11 3.80
N VAL A 66 -11.24 0.99 3.14
CA VAL A 66 -9.91 0.41 2.96
C VAL A 66 -9.30 0.90 1.65
N GLN A 67 -8.05 1.38 1.72
CA GLN A 67 -7.24 1.61 0.52
C GLN A 67 -6.11 0.63 0.48
N ILE A 68 -5.90 0.00 -0.67
CA ILE A 68 -4.84 -0.98 -0.85
C ILE A 68 -3.75 -0.42 -1.76
N LEU A 69 -2.52 -0.49 -1.27
CA LEU A 69 -1.30 -0.31 -2.03
C LEU A 69 -0.60 -1.66 -2.16
N ILE A 70 -0.30 -2.09 -3.39
CA ILE A 70 0.44 -3.33 -3.62
C ILE A 70 1.89 -3.00 -4.02
N VAL A 71 2.84 -3.62 -3.34
CA VAL A 71 4.28 -3.52 -3.63
C VAL A 71 4.80 -4.92 -3.93
N LYS A 72 5.38 -5.12 -5.11
CA LYS A 72 6.04 -6.38 -5.49
C LYS A 72 7.52 -6.30 -5.09
N ALA A 73 7.98 -7.27 -4.34
CA ALA A 73 9.38 -7.46 -4.01
C ALA A 73 9.98 -8.55 -4.93
N CYS A 74 10.69 -8.13 -5.98
CA CYS A 74 11.38 -9.02 -6.91
C CYS A 74 12.89 -8.87 -6.66
N GLY A 75 13.51 -9.77 -5.90
CA GLY A 75 14.88 -9.64 -5.36
C GLY A 75 16.05 -9.64 -6.35
N LYS A 76 15.94 -9.02 -7.53
CA LYS A 76 17.07 -8.81 -8.43
C LYS A 76 17.72 -7.44 -8.29
N GLU A 77 17.02 -6.43 -7.76
CA GLU A 77 17.56 -5.07 -7.64
C GLU A 77 17.27 -4.39 -6.29
N ASP A 78 16.79 -5.10 -5.26
CA ASP A 78 16.34 -4.53 -3.97
C ASP A 78 15.30 -3.38 -4.11
N GLU A 79 14.81 -3.13 -5.32
CA GLU A 79 13.78 -2.16 -5.62
C GLU A 79 12.40 -2.82 -5.51
N GLY A 80 11.56 -2.27 -4.63
CA GLY A 80 10.14 -2.63 -4.55
C GLY A 80 9.38 -1.93 -5.68
N GLU A 81 8.72 -2.71 -6.54
CA GLU A 81 7.87 -2.16 -7.59
C GLU A 81 6.47 -1.91 -7.01
N VAL A 82 6.04 -0.66 -6.94
CA VAL A 82 4.65 -0.33 -6.64
C VAL A 82 3.79 -0.78 -7.82
N ALA A 83 2.90 -1.74 -7.57
CA ALA A 83 2.08 -2.37 -8.60
C ALA A 83 0.83 -1.55 -8.96
N SER A 84 0.43 -0.61 -8.11
CA SER A 84 -0.74 0.26 -8.28
C SER A 84 -0.67 1.49 -7.37
N ASP A 85 -1.25 2.62 -7.77
CA ASP A 85 -1.46 3.76 -6.87
C ASP A 85 -2.60 3.49 -5.87
N TRP A 86 -2.72 4.35 -4.85
CA TRP A 86 -3.86 4.34 -3.92
C TRP A 86 -5.17 4.54 -4.70
N VAL A 87 -6.02 3.52 -4.72
CA VAL A 87 -7.42 3.62 -5.19
C VAL A 87 -8.34 3.95 -3.99
#